data_AF-A0A7Y7H9U3-F1
#
_entry.id   AF-A0A7Y7H9U3-F1
#
_cell.length_a   1.000
_cell.length_b   1.000
_cell.length_c   1.000
_cell.angle_alpha   90.00
_cell.angle_beta   90.00
_cell.angle_gamma   90.00
#
_symmetry.space_group_name_H-M   'P 1'
#
loop_
_entity.id
_entity.type
_entity.pdbx_description
1 polymer ?
#
loop_
_entity_poly.entity_id
_entity_poly.type
_entity_poly.pdbx_seq_one_letter_code
_entity_poly.pdbx_strand_id
1 'polypeptide(L)'
;MNESIIAVIMFAHGAIHLMGMARAYNVAAVKALSQPVNKLYGWMWFISAVLFVSAALMFLSQKEWWWLPSAVATCLSQSLIFNIGVWLNSAQ
;
A
#
# COMPACT_ATOMS: atom_id res chain seq x y z
N MET A 1 5.67 2.99 -23.10
CA MET A 1 5.09 3.39 -21.80
C MET A 1 6.07 4.37 -21.18
N ASN A 2 5.67 5.61 -20.90
CA ASN A 2 6.56 6.60 -20.30
C ASN A 2 6.88 6.22 -18.86
N GLU A 3 8.14 6.36 -18.47
CA GLU A 3 8.65 6.12 -17.11
C GLU A 3 7.80 6.86 -16.07
N SER A 4 7.31 8.06 -16.40
CA SER A 4 6.44 8.86 -15.56
C SER A 4 5.13 8.16 -15.16
N ILE A 5 4.53 7.32 -16.01
CA ILE A 5 3.30 6.59 -15.64
C ILE A 5 3.58 5.56 -14.54
N ILE A 6 4.70 4.82 -14.63
CA ILE A 6 5.07 3.84 -13.60
C ILE A 6 5.22 4.54 -12.25
N ALA A 7 5.97 5.65 -12.22
CA ALA A 7 6.19 6.42 -11.00
C ALA A 7 4.87 6.96 -10.41
N VAL A 8 3.96 7.48 -11.26
CA VAL A 8 2.64 7.95 -10.82
C VAL A 8 1.81 6.82 -10.23
N ILE A 9 1.79 5.64 -10.88
CA ILE A 9 1.06 4.47 -10.36
C ILE A 9 1.61 4.06 -8.99
N MET A 10 2.93 3.95 -8.86
CA MET A 10 3.56 3.58 -7.59
C MET A 10 3.26 4.60 -6.49
N PHE A 11 3.38 5.89 -6.80
CA PHE A 11 3.09 6.96 -5.85
C PHE A 11 1.62 6.99 -5.44
N ALA A 12 0.70 6.95 -6.40
CA ALA A 12 -0.74 6.95 -6.14
C ALA A 12 -1.17 5.73 -5.32
N HIS A 13 -0.64 4.54 -5.67
CA HIS A 13 -0.90 3.32 -4.92
C HIS A 13 -0.34 3.40 -3.49
N GLY A 14 0.90 3.90 -3.32
CA GLY A 14 1.47 4.16 -1.99
C GLY A 14 0.63 5.14 -1.16
N ALA A 15 0.09 6.19 -1.78
CA ALA A 15 -0.78 7.15 -1.09
C ALA A 15 -2.10 6.53 -0.61
N ILE A 16 -2.70 5.63 -1.40
CA ILE A 16 -3.91 4.87 -0.99
C ILE A 16 -3.64 4.07 0.29
N HIS A 17 -2.42 3.56 0.48
CA HIS A 17 -2.03 2.84 1.69
C HIS A 17 -1.99 3.70 2.97
N LEU A 18 -2.04 5.02 2.87
CA LEU A 18 -2.18 5.89 4.05
C LEU A 18 -3.59 5.76 4.69
N MET A 19 -4.60 5.35 3.92
CA MET A 19 -5.95 5.18 4.43
C MET A 19 -6.07 4.06 5.49
N GLY A 20 -5.31 2.97 5.36
CA GLY A 20 -5.32 1.89 6.35
C GLY A 20 -4.70 2.31 7.68
N MET A 21 -3.64 3.13 7.63
CA MET A 21 -3.07 3.76 8.83
C MET A 21 -4.09 4.70 9.49
N ALA A 22 -4.73 5.58 8.70
CA ALA A 22 -5.75 6.49 9.20
C ALA A 22 -6.94 5.74 9.83
N ARG A 23 -7.35 4.61 9.23
CA ARG A 23 -8.41 3.73 9.75
C ARG A 23 -8.00 3.06 11.06
N ALA A 24 -6.79 2.51 11.15
CA ALA A 24 -6.30 1.80 12.33
C ALA A 24 -6.19 2.67 13.58
N TYR A 25 -5.96 3.97 13.38
CA TYR A 25 -5.83 4.96 14.45
C TYR A 25 -7.08 5.82 14.63
N ASN A 26 -8.17 5.52 13.94
CA ASN A 26 -9.42 6.30 13.95
C ASN A 26 -9.21 7.80 13.65
N VAL A 27 -8.21 8.13 12.83
CA VAL A 27 -7.90 9.51 12.43
C VAL A 27 -9.00 10.05 11.49
N ALA A 28 -9.59 9.18 10.68
CA ALA A 28 -10.70 9.52 9.78
C ALA A 28 -11.64 8.34 9.54
N ALA A 29 -12.90 8.63 9.23
CA ALA A 29 -13.89 7.63 8.82
C ALA A 29 -13.64 7.18 7.37
N VAL A 30 -12.80 6.16 7.20
CA VAL A 30 -12.49 5.57 5.88
C VAL A 30 -13.54 4.52 5.51
N LYS A 31 -14.60 4.94 4.80
CA LYS A 31 -15.70 4.05 4.37
C LYS A 31 -15.27 2.95 3.40
N ALA A 32 -14.19 3.16 2.66
CA ALA A 32 -13.63 2.18 1.72
C ALA A 32 -13.08 0.92 2.42
N LEU A 33 -12.78 0.99 3.72
CA LEU A 33 -12.32 -0.12 4.54
C LEU A 33 -13.44 -0.55 5.49
N SER A 34 -14.23 -1.53 5.05
CA SER A 34 -15.39 -2.05 5.79
C SER A 34 -14.97 -2.83 7.04
N GLN A 35 -13.88 -3.58 6.96
CA GLN A 35 -13.35 -4.35 8.08
C GLN A 35 -12.54 -3.45 9.04
N PRO A 36 -12.58 -3.73 10.35
CA PRO A 36 -11.74 -3.04 11.32
C PRO A 36 -10.26 -3.34 11.04
N VAL A 37 -9.44 -2.29 11.01
CA VAL A 37 -7.99 -2.41 10.87
C VAL A 37 -7.39 -2.25 12.27
N ASN A 38 -6.68 -3.26 12.77
CA ASN A 38 -5.97 -3.11 14.04
C ASN A 38 -4.67 -2.31 13.86
N LYS A 39 -4.04 -1.91 14.97
CA LYS A 39 -2.82 -1.08 14.94
C LYS A 39 -1.64 -1.73 14.23
N LEU A 40 -1.45 -3.05 14.36
CA LEU A 40 -0.38 -3.79 13.68
C LEU A 40 -0.56 -3.70 12.16
N TYR A 41 -1.76 -3.96 11.68
CA TYR A 41 -2.10 -3.84 10.27
C TYR A 41 -2.02 -2.40 9.77
N GLY A 42 -2.38 -1.40 10.59
CA GLY A 42 -2.17 0.02 10.26
C GLY A 42 -0.70 0.34 9.96
N TRP A 43 0.22 -0.18 10.78
CA TRP A 43 1.66 -0.04 10.52
C TRP A 43 2.10 -0.76 9.25
N MET A 44 1.58 -1.95 8.96
CA MET A 44 1.89 -2.66 7.73
C MET A 44 1.42 -1.88 6.48
N TRP A 45 0.24 -1.27 6.53
CA TRP A 45 -0.24 -0.35 5.49
C TRP A 45 0.74 0.83 5.33
N PHE A 46 1.16 1.46 6.43
CA PHE A 46 2.13 2.55 6.38
C PHE A 46 3.49 2.13 5.79
N ILE A 47 4.01 0.97 6.17
CA ILE A 47 5.26 0.42 5.61
C ILE A 47 5.12 0.19 4.09
N SER A 48 3.98 -0.34 3.64
CA SER A 48 3.70 -0.49 2.20
C SER A 48 3.73 0.86 1.48
N ALA A 49 3.10 1.90 2.06
CA ALA A 49 3.14 3.26 1.52
C ALA A 49 4.58 3.78 1.36
N VAL A 50 5.40 3.66 2.42
CA VAL A 50 6.81 4.10 2.41
C VAL A 50 7.63 3.34 1.36
N LEU A 51 7.43 2.03 1.23
CA LEU A 51 8.15 1.22 0.25
C LEU A 51 7.78 1.61 -1.20
N PHE A 52 6.50 1.84 -1.48
CA PHE A 52 6.07 2.29 -2.82
C PHE A 52 6.60 3.68 -3.18
N VAL A 53 6.55 4.64 -2.23
CA VAL A 53 7.13 5.97 -2.44
C VAL A 53 8.65 5.88 -2.64
N SER A 54 9.35 5.09 -1.82
CA SER A 54 10.80 4.88 -1.97
C SER A 54 11.13 4.26 -3.33
N ALA A 55 10.38 3.25 -3.75
CA ALA A 55 10.55 2.60 -5.03
C ALA A 55 10.28 3.57 -6.20
N ALA A 56 9.27 4.45 -6.09
CA ALA A 56 9.00 5.47 -7.11
C ALA A 56 10.14 6.48 -7.22
N LEU A 57 10.68 6.96 -6.08
CA LEU A 57 11.83 7.87 -6.04
C LEU A 57 13.10 7.21 -6.62
N MET A 58 13.33 5.93 -6.30
CA MET A 58 14.46 5.15 -6.85
C MET A 58 14.32 4.93 -8.35
N PHE A 59 13.10 4.64 -8.83
CA PHE A 59 12.80 4.48 -10.24
C PHE A 59 13.05 5.78 -11.02
N LEU A 60 12.56 6.91 -10.52
CA LEU A 60 12.83 8.24 -11.09
C LEU A 60 14.32 8.63 -11.03
N SER A 61 15.05 8.13 -10.03
CA SER A 61 16.50 8.30 -9.89
C SER A 61 17.32 7.26 -10.66
N GLN A 62 16.68 6.47 -11.54
CA GLN A 62 17.32 5.47 -12.40
C GLN A 62 18.16 4.45 -11.60
N LYS A 63 17.74 4.09 -10.38
CA LYS A 63 18.42 3.08 -9.57
C LYS A 63 17.98 1.69 -9.99
N GLU A 64 18.87 0.89 -10.57
CA GLU A 64 18.55 -0.46 -11.10
C GLU A 64 17.86 -1.41 -10.10
N TRP A 65 18.04 -1.18 -8.80
CA TRP A 65 17.47 -1.98 -7.72
C TRP A 65 16.12 -1.46 -7.20
N TRP A 66 15.48 -0.49 -7.88
CA TRP A 66 14.15 0.05 -7.53
C TRP A 66 13.07 -1.04 -7.44
N TRP A 67 13.25 -2.14 -8.19
CA TRP A 67 12.28 -3.24 -8.24
C TRP A 67 12.19 -3.99 -6.91
N LEU A 68 13.26 -3.99 -6.10
CA LEU A 68 13.30 -4.72 -4.83
C LEU A 68 12.29 -4.15 -3.80
N PRO A 69 12.32 -2.85 -3.44
CA PRO A 69 11.30 -2.29 -2.57
C PRO A 69 9.90 -2.36 -3.18
N SER A 70 9.76 -2.24 -4.52
CA SER A 70 8.46 -2.39 -5.21
C SER A 70 7.88 -3.81 -5.04
N ALA A 71 8.70 -4.85 -5.20
CA ALA A 71 8.29 -6.23 -5.05
C ALA A 71 7.87 -6.54 -3.60
N VAL A 72 8.68 -6.09 -2.61
CA VAL A 72 8.34 -6.24 -1.19
C VAL A 72 7.05 -5.50 -0.85
N ALA A 73 6.89 -4.26 -1.33
CA ALA A 73 5.67 -3.48 -1.12
C ALA A 73 4.43 -4.17 -1.70
N THR A 74 4.58 -4.75 -2.90
CA THR A 74 3.51 -5.49 -3.58
C THR A 74 3.12 -6.74 -2.80
N CYS A 75 4.07 -7.57 -2.38
CA CYS A 75 3.81 -8.75 -1.55
C CYS A 75 3.11 -8.39 -0.23
N LEU A 76 3.59 -7.35 0.45
CA LEU A 76 2.98 -6.85 1.69
C LEU A 76 1.55 -6.35 1.42
N SER A 77 1.36 -5.55 0.37
CA SER A 77 0.03 -5.06 -0.04
C SER A 77 -0.95 -6.20 -0.30
N GLN A 78 -0.54 -7.23 -1.05
CA GLN A 78 -1.42 -8.38 -1.32
C GLN A 78 -1.75 -9.13 -0.03
N SER A 79 -0.78 -9.32 0.86
CA SER A 79 -1.03 -9.96 2.17
C SER A 79 -2.05 -9.18 3.00
N LEU A 80 -2.05 -7.85 2.93
CA LEU A 80 -3.01 -7.00 3.63
C LEU A 80 -4.41 -7.14 3.03
N ILE A 81 -4.53 -7.18 1.71
CA ILE A 81 -5.83 -7.37 1.04
C ILE A 81 -6.44 -8.73 1.41
N PHE A 82 -5.63 -9.79 1.41
CA PHE A 82 -6.11 -11.13 1.76
C PHE A 82 -6.50 -11.27 3.24
N ASN A 83 -5.76 -10.64 4.16
CA ASN A 83 -6.01 -10.76 5.60
C ASN A 83 -7.03 -9.76 6.16
N ILE A 84 -7.07 -8.51 5.65
CA ILE A 84 -7.95 -7.44 6.17
C ILE A 84 -9.27 -7.38 5.41
N GLY A 85 -9.31 -7.77 4.12
CA GLY A 85 -10.57 -8.07 3.45
C GLY A 85 -10.65 -7.63 1.99
N VAL A 86 -11.03 -8.60 1.15
CA VAL A 86 -12.20 -8.55 0.24
C VAL A 86 -12.78 -9.97 0.08
N TRP A 87 -11.94 -11.01 0.04
CA TRP A 87 -12.34 -12.33 -0.46
C TRP A 87 -12.80 -13.37 0.58
N LEU A 88 -12.43 -13.25 1.86
CA LEU A 88 -12.79 -14.26 2.87
C LEU A 88 -14.21 -14.11 3.43
N ASN A 89 -14.79 -12.90 3.39
CA ASN A 89 -16.12 -12.62 3.93
C ASN A 89 -17.22 -12.49 2.86
N SER A 90 -16.91 -12.63 1.57
CA SER A 90 -17.93 -12.62 0.50
C SER A 90 -18.50 -14.02 0.20
N ALA A 91 -18.07 -15.05 0.93
CA ALA A 91 -18.47 -16.45 0.76
C ALA A 91 -19.28 -17.02 1.96
N GLN A 92 -19.67 -16.17 2.92
CA GLN A 92 -20.60 -16.46 4.01
C GLN A 92 -21.72 -15.43 4.00
#